data_AF-A0ABD2P9I6-F1
#
_entry.id   AF-A0ABD2P9I6-F1
#
_cell.length_a   1.000
_cell.length_b   1.000
_cell.length_c   1.000
_cell.angle_alpha   90.00
_cell.angle_beta   90.00
_cell.angle_gamma   90.00
#
_symmetry.space_group_name_H-M   'P 1'
#
loop_
_entity.id
_entity.type
_entity.pdbx_description
1 polymer ?
#
loop_
_entity_poly.entity_id
_entity_poly.type
_entity_poly.pdbx_seq_one_letter_code
_entity_poly.pdbx_strand_id
1 'polypeptide(L)'
;MYTWLVRMLLLDVQIYLEVVHVLSNAIDATCPVVNVNVSTSNCNQWVNGEIVEADNTKKKFYNDKIQNCKNKQKEIWSIVRAYTGKICVKENIELDLDGVTVTDSREIVNTFVTYFATITEKIWFPNLVVTDHLSAPCLE
;
A
#
# COMPACT_ATOMS: atom_id res chain seq x y z
N MET A 1 10.23 8.03 19.54
CA MET A 1 10.98 6.76 19.31
C MET A 1 10.09 5.58 18.88
N TYR A 2 8.77 5.75 18.66
CA TYR A 2 7.85 4.67 18.22
C TYR A 2 7.42 4.77 16.74
N THR A 3 7.76 5.86 16.05
CA THR A 3 7.32 6.14 14.66
C THR A 3 7.91 5.17 13.63
N TRP A 4 9.12 4.67 13.85
CA TRP A 4 9.74 3.67 12.98
C TRP A 4 9.06 2.30 13.06
N LEU A 5 8.60 1.90 14.25
CA LEU A 5 7.85 0.65 14.47
C LEU A 5 6.45 0.72 13.86
N VAL A 6 5.76 1.86 14.00
CA VAL A 6 4.43 2.08 13.39
C VAL A 6 4.53 2.12 11.86
N ARG A 7 5.60 2.69 11.28
CA ARG A 7 5.83 2.66 9.83
C ARG A 7 6.16 1.28 9.29
N MET A 8 6.95 0.48 10.02
CA MET A 8 7.18 -0.91 9.62
C MET A 8 5.88 -1.71 9.64
N LEU A 9 5.06 -1.56 10.68
CA LEU A 9 3.77 -2.23 10.78
C LEU A 9 2.78 -1.74 9.71
N LEU A 10 2.75 -0.44 9.40
CA LEU A 10 1.87 0.10 8.35
C LEU A 10 2.33 -0.30 6.94
N LEU A 11 3.64 -0.34 6.67
CA LEU A 11 4.17 -0.88 5.42
C LEU A 11 3.88 -2.38 5.30
N ASP A 12 4.03 -3.15 6.38
CA ASP A 12 3.67 -4.57 6.38
C ASP A 12 2.17 -4.77 6.18
N VAL A 13 1.31 -3.95 6.79
CA VAL A 13 -0.16 -4.01 6.63
C VAL A 13 -0.59 -3.56 5.24
N GLN A 14 0.05 -2.54 4.67
CA GLN A 14 -0.27 -2.05 3.33
C GLN A 14 0.21 -3.02 2.25
N ILE A 15 1.40 -3.60 2.43
CA ILE A 15 1.88 -4.72 1.61
C ILE A 15 0.94 -5.92 1.79
N TYR A 16 0.44 -6.20 2.99
CA TYR A 16 -0.54 -7.25 3.22
C TYR A 16 -1.85 -6.98 2.47
N LEU A 17 -2.37 -5.76 2.53
CA LEU A 17 -3.58 -5.33 1.83
C LEU A 17 -3.41 -5.38 0.31
N GLU A 18 -2.27 -4.93 -0.21
CA GLU A 18 -1.97 -5.03 -1.64
C GLU A 18 -1.76 -6.47 -2.08
N VAL A 19 -1.11 -7.31 -1.28
CA VAL A 19 -0.96 -8.74 -1.57
C VAL A 19 -2.31 -9.45 -1.50
N VAL A 20 -3.15 -9.16 -0.51
CA VAL A 20 -4.52 -9.70 -0.42
C VAL A 20 -5.36 -9.25 -1.60
N HIS A 21 -5.27 -7.98 -2.00
CA HIS A 21 -6.01 -7.43 -3.13
C HIS A 21 -5.49 -7.97 -4.47
N VAL A 22 -4.18 -8.10 -4.66
CA VAL A 22 -3.56 -8.72 -5.84
C VAL A 22 -3.89 -10.20 -5.91
N LEU A 23 -3.88 -10.93 -4.81
CA LEU A 23 -4.30 -12.32 -4.77
C LEU A 23 -5.79 -12.47 -5.05
N SER A 24 -6.63 -11.56 -4.53
CA SER A 24 -8.07 -11.53 -4.82
C SER A 24 -8.35 -11.22 -6.29
N ASN A 25 -7.60 -10.30 -6.90
CA ASN A 25 -7.76 -9.92 -8.32
C ASN A 25 -7.11 -10.92 -9.29
N ALA A 26 -6.04 -11.61 -8.86
CA ALA A 26 -5.44 -12.70 -9.64
C ALA A 26 -6.36 -13.92 -9.75
N ILE A 27 -7.31 -14.07 -8.83
CA ILE A 27 -8.38 -15.06 -8.93
C ILE A 27 -9.37 -14.68 -10.05
N ASP A 28 -9.63 -13.38 -10.26
CA ASP A 28 -10.54 -12.89 -11.29
C ASP A 28 -9.92 -12.80 -12.70
N ALA A 29 -8.61 -12.56 -12.83
CA ALA A 29 -7.97 -12.30 -14.13
C ALA A 29 -7.92 -13.51 -15.10
N THR A 30 -8.10 -14.74 -14.60
CA THR A 30 -8.22 -15.94 -15.45
C THR A 30 -9.67 -16.27 -15.84
N CYS A 31 -10.66 -15.55 -15.31
CA CYS A 31 -12.03 -15.67 -15.78
C CYS A 31 -12.21 -14.81 -17.04
N PRO A 32 -12.72 -15.36 -18.16
CA PRO A 32 -13.06 -14.53 -19.31
C PRO A 32 -14.04 -13.46 -18.85
N VAL A 33 -13.76 -12.19 -19.20
CA VAL A 33 -14.67 -11.07 -18.96
C VAL A 33 -15.92 -11.30 -19.82
N VAL A 34 -16.87 -12.06 -19.30
CA VAL A 34 -18.16 -12.25 -19.94
C VAL A 34 -18.94 -10.96 -19.67
N ASN A 35 -19.12 -10.18 -20.73
CA ASN A 35 -19.92 -8.97 -20.71
C ASN A 35 -21.38 -9.35 -20.39
N VAL A 36 -21.78 -9.26 -19.12
CA VAL A 36 -23.17 -9.48 -18.74
C VAL A 36 -23.53 -8.52 -17.61
N ASN A 37 -24.67 -7.85 -17.77
CA ASN A 37 -25.38 -7.09 -16.75
C ASN A 37 -25.77 -7.97 -15.55
N VAL A 38 -24.80 -8.51 -14.81
CA VAL A 38 -25.02 -9.28 -13.59
C VAL A 38 -25.03 -8.29 -12.44
N SER A 39 -26.20 -8.11 -11.82
CA SER A 39 -26.27 -7.31 -10.61
C SER A 39 -25.40 -7.95 -9.54
N THR A 40 -24.64 -7.13 -8.80
CA THR A 40 -23.76 -7.53 -7.70
C THR A 40 -24.49 -8.15 -6.50
N SER A 41 -25.81 -8.29 -6.58
CA SER A 41 -26.62 -8.97 -5.59
C SER A 41 -26.55 -10.48 -5.81
N ASN A 42 -25.57 -11.13 -5.16
CA ASN A 42 -25.48 -12.58 -4.90
C ASN A 42 -24.59 -13.41 -5.85
N CYS A 43 -23.29 -13.10 -5.89
CA CYS A 43 -22.27 -13.84 -6.65
C CYS A 43 -22.02 -15.28 -6.14
N ASN A 44 -22.49 -15.61 -4.93
CA ASN A 44 -22.23 -16.90 -4.26
C ASN A 44 -22.83 -18.11 -5.01
N GLN A 45 -23.79 -17.89 -5.91
CA GLN A 45 -24.46 -18.96 -6.63
C GLN A 45 -23.57 -19.61 -7.71
N TRP A 46 -22.47 -18.96 -8.10
CA TRP A 46 -21.55 -19.43 -9.14
C TRP A 46 -20.31 -20.14 -8.58
N VAL A 47 -20.12 -20.14 -7.26
CA VAL A 47 -19.01 -20.81 -6.61
C VAL A 47 -19.45 -22.22 -6.25
N ASN A 48 -19.11 -23.19 -7.10
CA ASN A 48 -19.31 -24.60 -6.79
C ASN A 48 -18.20 -25.11 -5.84
N GLY A 49 -18.40 -26.29 -5.24
CA GLY A 49 -17.43 -26.87 -4.30
C GLY A 49 -16.03 -27.08 -4.90
N GLU A 50 -15.94 -27.35 -6.20
CA GLU A 50 -14.68 -27.56 -6.92
C GLU A 50 -13.85 -26.26 -7.01
N ILE A 51 -14.50 -25.13 -7.26
CA ILE A 51 -13.84 -23.81 -7.30
C ILE A 51 -13.27 -23.47 -5.92
N VAL A 52 -14.01 -23.76 -4.84
CA VAL A 52 -13.55 -23.54 -3.45
C VAL A 52 -12.34 -24.43 -3.14
N GLU A 53 -12.38 -25.69 -3.55
CA GLU A 53 -11.28 -26.63 -3.33
C GLU A 53 -10.02 -26.21 -4.10
N ALA A 54 -10.17 -25.77 -5.35
CA ALA A 54 -9.08 -25.25 -6.15
C ALA A 54 -8.44 -23.99 -5.54
N ASP A 55 -9.26 -23.06 -5.02
CA ASP A 55 -8.79 -21.85 -4.35
C ASP A 55 -8.03 -22.17 -3.05
N ASN A 56 -8.58 -23.06 -2.21
CA ASN A 56 -7.91 -23.51 -0.99
C ASN A 56 -6.58 -24.20 -1.28
N THR A 57 -6.52 -25.01 -2.34
CA THR A 57 -5.29 -25.69 -2.77
C THR A 57 -4.22 -24.69 -3.20
N LYS A 58 -4.59 -23.67 -3.98
CA LYS A 58 -3.68 -22.58 -4.39
C LYS A 58 -3.18 -21.79 -3.18
N LYS A 59 -4.10 -21.38 -2.28
CA LYS A 59 -3.75 -20.66 -1.04
C LYS A 59 -2.76 -21.45 -0.19
N LYS A 60 -3.01 -22.75 0.00
CA LYS A 60 -2.12 -23.64 0.74
C LYS A 60 -0.75 -23.72 0.09
N PHE A 61 -0.69 -23.94 -1.23
CA PHE A 61 0.57 -24.01 -1.97
C PHE A 61 1.43 -22.75 -1.79
N TYR A 62 0.85 -21.55 -1.96
CA TYR A 62 1.60 -20.30 -1.80
C TYR A 62 2.00 -20.03 -0.36
N ASN A 63 1.14 -20.36 0.61
CA ASN A 63 1.49 -20.27 2.03
C ASN A 63 2.68 -21.17 2.36
N ASP A 64 2.65 -22.44 1.94
CA ASP A 64 3.74 -23.39 2.18
C ASP A 64 5.03 -22.89 1.52
N LYS A 65 4.94 -22.38 0.29
CA LYS A 65 6.09 -21.80 -0.43
C LYS A 65 6.72 -20.61 0.32
N ILE A 66 5.89 -19.70 0.84
CA ILE A 66 6.34 -18.53 1.61
C ILE A 66 6.91 -18.95 2.97
N GLN A 67 6.28 -19.89 3.67
CA GLN A 67 6.75 -20.32 5.00
C GLN A 67 8.07 -21.09 4.93
N ASN A 68 8.27 -21.88 3.87
CA ASN A 68 9.48 -22.67 3.69
C ASN A 68 10.66 -21.89 3.08
N CYS A 69 10.48 -20.63 2.69
CA CYS A 69 11.57 -19.83 2.13
C CYS A 69 12.39 -19.12 3.22
N LYS A 70 13.70 -18.94 2.95
CA LYS A 70 14.61 -18.24 3.87
C LYS A 70 14.31 -16.73 3.99
N ASN A 71 13.80 -16.12 2.91
CA ASN A 71 13.48 -14.70 2.87
C ASN A 71 12.05 -14.50 2.35
N LYS A 72 11.11 -14.40 3.31
CA LYS A 72 9.67 -14.31 3.06
C LYS A 72 9.29 -13.12 2.19
N GLN A 73 9.86 -11.95 2.47
CA GLN A 73 9.60 -10.73 1.70
C GLN A 73 10.02 -10.90 0.23
N LYS A 74 11.21 -11.45 -0.02
CA LYS A 74 11.68 -11.68 -1.38
C LYS A 74 10.79 -12.66 -2.14
N GLU A 75 10.31 -13.72 -1.49
CA GLU A 75 9.44 -14.72 -2.12
C GLU A 75 8.06 -14.15 -2.44
N ILE A 76 7.48 -13.36 -1.53
CA ILE A 76 6.20 -12.65 -1.78
C ILE A 76 6.32 -11.77 -3.03
N TRP A 77 7.36 -10.93 -3.11
CA TRP A 77 7.60 -10.09 -4.30
C TRP A 77 7.92 -10.91 -5.56
N SER A 78 8.48 -12.11 -5.42
CA SER A 78 8.66 -13.03 -6.53
C SER A 78 7.31 -13.52 -7.09
N ILE A 79 6.41 -13.93 -6.20
CA ILE A 79 5.05 -14.38 -6.55
C ILE A 79 4.28 -13.23 -7.24
N VAL A 80 4.29 -12.03 -6.64
CA VAL A 80 3.61 -10.86 -7.21
C VAL A 80 4.13 -10.54 -8.62
N ARG A 81 5.45 -10.57 -8.85
CA ARG A 81 6.03 -10.34 -10.18
C ARG A 81 5.65 -11.42 -11.18
N ALA A 82 5.67 -12.69 -10.77
CA ALA A 82 5.26 -13.80 -11.61
C ALA A 82 3.80 -13.66 -12.08
N TYR A 83 2.91 -13.20 -11.19
CA TYR A 83 1.50 -12.99 -11.51
C TYR A 83 1.23 -11.75 -12.35
N THR A 84 1.85 -10.63 -12.00
CA THR A 84 1.59 -9.35 -12.67
C THR A 84 2.31 -9.23 -14.01
N GLY A 85 3.28 -10.10 -14.29
CA GLY A 85 4.18 -9.97 -15.44
C GLY A 85 5.06 -8.71 -15.37
N LYS A 86 4.98 -7.93 -14.29
CA LYS A 86 5.72 -6.68 -14.13
C LYS A 86 7.16 -6.99 -13.78
N ILE A 87 8.04 -6.60 -14.67
CA ILE A 87 9.47 -6.52 -14.37
C ILE A 87 9.64 -5.27 -13.51
N CYS A 88 10.29 -5.39 -12.35
CA CYS A 88 10.75 -4.21 -11.61
C CYS A 88 11.78 -3.50 -12.48
N VAL A 89 11.31 -2.54 -13.28
CA VAL A 89 12.19 -1.56 -13.88
C VAL A 89 12.65 -0.67 -12.74
N LYS A 90 13.97 -0.61 -12.51
CA LYS A 90 14.54 0.41 -11.64
C LYS A 90 14.43 1.71 -12.41
N GLU A 91 13.29 2.38 -12.27
CA GLU A 91 13.15 3.74 -12.73
C GLU A 91 13.86 4.65 -11.73
N ASN A 92 14.64 5.59 -12.24
CA ASN A 92 15.14 6.67 -11.42
C ASN A 92 13.93 7.54 -11.09
N ILE A 93 13.50 7.51 -9.83
CA ILE A 93 12.45 8.38 -9.35
C ILE A 93 13.06 9.77 -9.19
N GLU A 94 12.48 10.75 -9.86
CA GLU A 94 12.87 12.14 -9.76
C GLU A 94 11.70 12.92 -9.16
N LEU A 95 11.98 13.78 -8.19
CA LEU A 95 11.00 14.63 -7.54
C LEU A 95 11.36 16.09 -7.79
N ASP A 96 10.51 16.82 -8.49
CA ASP A 96 10.68 18.26 -8.71
C ASP A 96 9.94 19.05 -7.63
N LEU A 97 10.68 19.87 -6.88
CA LEU A 97 10.16 20.72 -5.81
C LEU A 97 10.72 22.12 -5.99
N ASP A 98 9.84 23.08 -6.30
CA ASP A 98 10.20 24.49 -6.47
C ASP A 98 11.36 24.73 -7.45
N GLY A 99 11.45 23.89 -8.50
CA GLY A 99 12.49 23.95 -9.52
C GLY A 99 13.79 23.23 -9.14
N VAL A 100 13.83 22.51 -8.03
CA VAL A 100 14.93 21.64 -7.63
C VAL A 100 14.54 20.18 -7.87
N THR A 101 15.28 19.50 -8.74
CA THR A 101 15.12 18.07 -9.00
C THR A 101 15.92 17.25 -7.98
N VAL A 102 15.21 16.52 -7.14
CA VAL A 102 15.77 15.57 -6.17
C VAL A 102 15.74 14.17 -6.78
N THR A 103 16.91 13.54 -6.89
CA THR A 103 17.07 12.18 -7.43
C THR A 103 17.51 11.16 -6.38
N ASP A 104 18.00 11.62 -5.22
CA ASP A 104 18.39 10.72 -4.15
C ASP A 104 17.16 10.11 -3.46
N SER A 105 17.09 8.78 -3.50
CA SER A 105 15.96 8.03 -2.94
C SER A 105 15.73 8.29 -1.45
N ARG A 106 16.78 8.57 -0.66
CA ARG A 106 16.64 8.86 0.77
C ARG A 106 16.06 10.25 0.98
N GLU A 107 16.52 11.24 0.22
CA GLU A 107 15.95 12.59 0.24
C GLU A 107 14.48 12.59 -0.19
N ILE A 108 14.12 11.89 -1.27
CA ILE A 108 12.72 11.75 -1.72
C ILE A 108 11.84 11.20 -0.60
N VAL A 109 12.25 10.09 0.03
CA VAL A 109 11.50 9.49 1.14
C VAL A 109 11.35 10.48 2.29
N ASN A 110 12.45 11.14 2.69
CA ASN A 110 12.43 12.13 3.76
C ASN A 110 11.48 13.29 3.47
N THR A 111 11.51 13.84 2.26
CA THR A 111 10.60 14.90 1.84
C THR A 111 9.15 14.45 1.90
N PHE A 112 8.86 13.23 1.44
CA PHE A 112 7.52 12.65 1.53
C PHE A 112 7.07 12.48 2.99
N VAL A 113 7.95 11.99 3.89
CA VAL A 113 7.66 11.88 5.33
C VAL A 113 7.28 13.24 5.90
N THR A 114 8.11 14.25 5.63
CA THR A 114 7.96 15.60 6.15
C THR A 114 6.66 16.24 5.64
N TYR A 115 6.36 16.08 4.35
CA TYR A 115 5.10 16.55 3.77
C TYR A 115 3.89 15.96 4.49
N PHE A 116 3.82 14.64 4.67
CA PHE A 116 2.69 14.01 5.36
C PHE A 116 2.64 14.34 6.85
N ALA A 117 3.77 14.50 7.52
CA ALA A 117 3.78 14.98 8.92
C ALA A 117 3.14 16.38 9.02
N THR A 118 3.57 17.32 8.16
CA THR A 118 3.06 18.69 8.17
C THR A 118 1.61 18.82 7.70
N ILE A 119 1.15 17.96 6.78
CA ILE A 119 -0.25 18.03 6.30
C ILE A 119 -1.23 17.58 7.39
N THR A 120 -0.84 16.63 8.24
CA THR A 120 -1.70 16.19 9.34
C THR A 120 -1.95 17.31 10.36
N GLU A 121 -0.96 18.16 10.62
CA GLU A 121 -1.12 19.34 11.46
C GLU A 121 -2.10 20.36 10.85
N LYS A 122 -2.06 20.54 9.52
CA LYS A 122 -2.97 21.47 8.80
C LYS A 122 -4.40 20.95 8.70
N ILE A 123 -4.60 19.65 8.51
CA ILE A 123 -5.93 19.05 8.28
C ILE A 123 -6.70 18.89 9.60
N TRP A 124 -6.02 18.56 10.72
CA TRP A 124 -6.71 18.30 11.98
C TRP A 124 -7.10 19.57 12.76
N PHE A 125 -6.49 20.71 12.46
CA PHE A 125 -6.79 21.98 13.15
C PHE A 125 -7.10 23.12 12.16
N PRO A 126 -8.12 23.00 11.30
CA PRO A 126 -8.43 24.03 10.31
C PRO A 126 -8.89 25.36 10.93
N ASN A 127 -9.26 25.37 12.22
CA ASN A 127 -9.79 26.54 12.93
C ASN A 127 -9.05 26.91 14.21
N LEU A 128 -7.85 26.36 14.49
CA LEU A 128 -6.98 27.02 15.47
C LEU A 128 -6.38 28.24 14.79
N VAL A 129 -7.13 29.35 14.81
CA VAL A 129 -6.50 30.66 14.76
C VAL A 129 -5.62 30.71 15.99
N VAL A 130 -4.33 30.43 15.81
CA VAL A 130 -3.31 30.82 16.78
C VAL A 130 -3.30 32.34 16.69
N THR A 131 -4.18 32.98 17.45
CA THR A 131 -4.02 34.40 17.74
C THR A 131 -2.75 34.48 18.55
N ASP A 132 -1.65 34.83 17.88
CA ASP A 132 -0.45 35.33 18.51
C ASP A 132 -0.86 36.56 19.33
N HIS A 133 -1.25 36.32 20.59
CA HIS A 133 -1.34 37.34 21.62
C HIS A 133 0.10 37.71 22.00
N LEU A 134 0.82 38.26 21.05
CA LEU A 134 2.12 38.88 21.25
C LEU A 134 1.94 40.15 22.07
N SER A 135 2.66 40.16 23.19
CA SER A 135 3.01 41.28 24.05
C SER A 135 1.87 42.12 24.60
N ALA A 136 1.47 41.83 25.84
CA ALA A 136 1.06 42.90 26.73
C ALA A 136 2.29 43.81 26.98
N PRO A 137 2.21 45.12 26.70
CA PRO A 137 3.27 46.05 27.09
C PRO A 137 3.29 46.14 28.62
N CYS A 138 4.43 45.82 29.24
CA CYS A 138 4.70 46.16 30.63
C CYS A 138 4.66 47.69 30.77
N LEU A 139 3.72 48.20 31.55
CA LEU A 139 3.68 49.60 31.98
C LEU A 139 4.66 49.77 33.16
N GLU A 140 5.64 50.65 32.97
CA GLU A 140 6.51 51.21 34.03
C GLU A 140 5.77 52.24 34.88
#